data_AF-A6JTN3-F1
#
_entry.id   AF-A6JTN3-F1
#
_cell.length_a   1.000
_cell.length_b   1.000
_cell.length_c   1.000
_cell.angle_alpha   90.00
_cell.angle_beta   90.00
_cell.angle_gamma   90.00
#
_symmetry.space_group_name_H-M   'P 1'
#
loop_
_entity.id
_entity.type
_entity.pdbx_description
1 polymer ?
#
loop_
_entity_poly.entity_id
_entity_poly.type
_entity_poly.pdbx_seq_one_letter_code
_entity_poly.pdbx_strand_id
1 'polypeptide(L)'
;MAPAPAVLTRLQCAGLRRWPGFLQKAARGPAGQNGRKVTGAPVPAVSEPQDGDDFQSRILDVPLQHSDFFNVKELFSVKSLFEARVHLGHKAGCRHRFMEPYIFGNRLGQDIIDLDQTALNLQLALNFTAHVAYRKGIILFVSRNRQFSHLDEFIDMGSLSRDLCLKRKL
;
A
#
# COMPACT_ATOMS: atom_id res chain seq x y z
N MET A 1 -36.43 -33.93 38.24
CA MET A 1 -37.53 -32.99 38.52
C MET A 1 -37.57 -31.97 37.40
N ALA A 2 -38.78 -31.64 36.96
CA ALA A 2 -39.19 -30.97 35.73
C ALA A 2 -38.58 -29.56 35.41
N PRO A 3 -38.82 -29.03 34.19
CA PRO A 3 -37.89 -28.19 33.41
C PRO A 3 -38.45 -26.81 32.95
N ALA A 4 -37.63 -26.07 32.17
CA ALA A 4 -37.97 -25.15 31.06
C ALA A 4 -38.64 -23.77 31.38
N PRO A 5 -38.82 -22.82 30.43
CA PRO A 5 -38.14 -22.53 29.15
C PRO A 5 -37.81 -21.02 28.88
N ALA A 6 -37.18 -20.82 27.71
CA ALA A 6 -36.82 -19.62 26.95
C ALA A 6 -37.83 -18.47 26.81
N VAL A 7 -37.35 -17.25 26.49
CA VAL A 7 -37.88 -16.37 25.41
C VAL A 7 -36.79 -15.45 24.83
N LEU A 8 -36.68 -15.46 23.49
CA LEU A 8 -35.96 -14.54 22.59
C LEU A 8 -36.68 -13.19 22.42
N THR A 9 -35.94 -12.08 22.24
CA THR A 9 -36.26 -10.99 21.26
C THR A 9 -35.09 -9.98 21.26
N ARG A 10 -34.32 -9.79 20.17
CA ARG A 10 -34.53 -9.03 18.92
C ARG A 10 -33.81 -7.66 18.93
N LEU A 11 -32.88 -7.56 18.00
CA LEU A 11 -32.64 -6.47 17.02
C LEU A 11 -32.09 -5.09 17.47
N GLN A 12 -31.02 -4.72 16.74
CA GLN A 12 -30.74 -3.41 16.11
C GLN A 12 -30.42 -2.23 17.04
N CYS A 13 -29.59 -1.25 16.69
CA CYS A 13 -28.73 -0.96 15.55
C CYS A 13 -27.86 0.25 15.98
N ALA A 14 -26.66 0.37 15.39
CA ALA A 14 -25.97 1.61 15.06
C ALA A 14 -26.05 2.81 16.03
N GLY A 15 -25.07 2.93 16.92
CA GLY A 15 -24.75 4.19 17.59
C GLY A 15 -23.87 5.08 16.72
N LEU A 16 -24.49 5.98 15.92
CA LEU A 16 -23.81 7.17 15.39
C LEU A 16 -23.44 8.08 16.57
N ARG A 17 -22.15 8.29 16.80
CA ARG A 17 -21.65 9.32 17.71
C ARG A 17 -21.64 10.67 16.98
N ARG A 18 -22.75 11.41 17.10
CA ARG A 18 -22.88 12.82 16.73
C ARG A 18 -22.46 13.68 17.93
N TRP A 19 -21.40 14.47 17.77
CA TRP A 19 -20.95 15.42 18.79
C TRP A 19 -21.94 16.60 18.92
N PRO A 20 -22.24 17.08 20.15
CA PRO A 20 -23.21 18.14 20.38
C PRO A 20 -22.59 19.54 20.27
N GLY A 21 -23.30 20.39 19.52
CA GLY A 21 -23.66 21.78 19.83
C GLY A 21 -22.64 22.70 20.49
N PHE A 22 -22.24 23.75 19.75
CA PHE A 22 -22.10 25.08 20.34
C PHE A 22 -22.61 26.12 19.33
N LEU A 23 -23.86 26.53 19.52
CA LEU A 23 -24.55 27.54 18.73
C LEU A 23 -25.02 28.67 19.65
N GLN A 24 -24.74 29.90 19.23
CA GLN A 24 -25.26 31.21 19.69
C GLN A 24 -24.69 31.73 21.03
N LYS A 25 -24.44 33.05 21.23
CA LYS A 25 -25.17 34.23 20.73
C LYS A 25 -24.37 35.51 21.07
N ALA A 26 -24.44 36.57 20.24
CA ALA A 26 -24.77 37.95 20.66
C ALA A 26 -24.56 38.94 19.50
N ALA A 27 -25.43 39.95 19.43
CA ALA A 27 -25.49 41.00 18.41
C ALA A 27 -25.60 42.40 19.04
N ARG A 28 -25.22 43.42 18.23
CA ARG A 28 -25.41 44.91 18.35
C ARG A 28 -24.43 45.64 19.29
N GLY A 29 -23.86 46.81 18.98
CA GLY A 29 -24.13 47.85 17.97
C GLY A 29 -23.01 48.93 17.93
N PRO A 30 -23.25 50.18 17.48
CA PRO A 30 -22.42 50.84 16.45
C PRO A 30 -21.54 52.04 16.89
N ALA A 31 -20.72 52.48 15.91
CA ALA A 31 -20.24 53.85 15.62
C ALA A 31 -19.06 54.43 16.42
N GLY A 32 -18.03 54.85 15.67
CA GLY A 32 -16.93 55.70 16.13
C GLY A 32 -15.87 55.84 15.04
N GLN A 33 -16.04 56.84 14.18
CA GLN A 33 -15.15 57.19 13.07
C GLN A 33 -13.78 57.64 13.59
N ASN A 34 -12.70 57.35 12.84
CA ASN A 34 -11.64 58.32 12.52
C ASN A 34 -10.76 57.75 11.41
N GLY A 35 -10.70 58.49 10.30
CA GLY A 35 -10.15 58.02 9.04
C GLY A 35 -8.63 58.10 8.93
N ARG A 36 -8.10 57.32 7.98
CA ARG A 36 -7.20 57.81 6.93
C ARG A 36 -7.21 56.80 5.80
N LYS A 37 -7.85 57.15 4.69
CA LYS A 37 -7.70 56.42 3.43
C LYS A 37 -6.28 56.68 2.92
N VAL A 38 -5.45 55.65 2.89
CA VAL A 38 -4.37 55.55 1.91
C VAL A 38 -4.85 54.52 0.89
N THR A 39 -5.25 55.04 -0.26
CA THR A 39 -5.55 54.25 -1.45
C THR A 39 -4.26 53.62 -1.95
N GLY A 40 -3.99 52.39 -1.52
CA GLY A 40 -3.18 51.43 -2.27
C GLY A 40 -4.14 50.39 -2.81
N ALA A 41 -4.39 50.39 -4.13
CA ALA A 41 -5.09 49.28 -4.75
C ALA A 41 -4.31 47.99 -4.43
N PRO A 42 -4.98 46.89 -4.04
CA PRO A 42 -4.30 45.61 -4.01
C PRO A 42 -3.92 45.32 -5.45
N VAL A 43 -2.63 45.40 -5.75
CA VAL A 43 -2.09 44.74 -6.93
C VAL A 43 -2.58 43.29 -6.79
N PRO A 44 -3.39 42.77 -7.73
CA PRO A 44 -3.64 41.34 -7.72
C PRO A 44 -2.25 40.72 -7.83
N ALA A 45 -1.82 40.05 -6.77
CA ALA A 45 -0.65 39.20 -6.81
C ALA A 45 -1.01 38.06 -7.77
N VAL A 46 -0.84 38.33 -9.07
CA VAL A 46 -0.58 37.32 -10.08
C VAL A 46 0.81 36.83 -9.72
N SER A 47 0.87 35.93 -8.74
CA SER A 47 2.01 35.05 -8.60
C SER A 47 1.94 34.10 -9.79
N GLU A 48 2.79 34.39 -10.77
CA GLU A 48 3.20 33.51 -11.86
C GLU A 48 3.25 32.05 -11.38
N PRO A 49 2.79 31.08 -12.20
CA PRO A 49 2.97 29.67 -11.87
C PRO A 49 4.47 29.40 -11.75
N GLN A 50 4.90 28.90 -10.59
CA GLN A 50 6.26 28.43 -10.42
C GLN A 50 6.36 27.07 -11.12
N ASP A 51 6.55 27.09 -12.45
CA ASP A 51 6.60 25.93 -13.35
C ASP A 51 7.81 24.98 -13.11
N GLY A 52 8.50 25.10 -11.97
CA GLY A 52 9.67 24.28 -11.62
C GLY A 52 9.36 22.99 -10.85
N ASP A 53 8.21 22.93 -10.17
CA ASP A 53 7.83 21.81 -9.29
C ASP A 53 6.83 20.83 -9.94
N ASP A 54 6.35 21.14 -11.15
CA ASP A 54 5.28 20.40 -11.83
C ASP A 54 5.74 19.13 -12.55
N PHE A 55 6.98 19.09 -13.03
CA PHE A 55 7.45 17.93 -13.80
C PHE A 55 7.73 16.72 -12.90
N GLN A 56 8.33 16.98 -11.74
CA GLN A 56 8.73 15.94 -10.81
C GLN A 56 7.53 15.39 -10.04
N SER A 57 6.54 16.24 -9.71
CA SER A 57 5.25 15.81 -9.16
C SER A 57 4.46 14.95 -10.15
N ARG A 58 4.34 15.36 -11.43
CA ARG A 58 3.71 14.54 -12.48
C ARG A 58 4.37 13.17 -12.64
N ILE A 59 5.70 13.08 -12.60
CA ILE A 59 6.42 11.80 -12.66
C ILE A 59 6.08 10.91 -11.46
N LEU A 60 5.97 11.48 -10.25
CA LEU A 60 5.72 10.70 -9.04
C LEU A 60 4.25 10.30 -8.85
N ASP A 61 3.32 11.11 -9.38
CA ASP A 61 1.88 10.99 -9.15
C ASP A 61 1.15 10.22 -10.26
N VAL A 62 1.62 10.29 -11.52
CA VAL A 62 1.00 9.57 -12.65
C VAL A 62 0.95 8.05 -12.42
N PRO A 63 2.01 7.37 -11.96
CA PRO A 63 1.95 5.93 -11.69
C PRO A 63 0.99 5.55 -10.57
N LEU A 64 0.70 6.44 -9.62
CA LEU A 64 -0.18 6.15 -8.47
C LEU A 64 -1.67 6.19 -8.83
N GLN A 65 -2.04 6.74 -9.98
CA GLN A 65 -3.42 6.84 -10.43
C GLN A 65 -3.96 5.53 -11.04
N HIS A 66 -3.08 4.61 -11.42
CA HIS A 66 -3.44 3.35 -12.06
C HIS A 66 -3.18 2.17 -11.11
N SER A 67 -4.14 1.26 -10.99
CA SER A 67 -4.02 0.10 -10.09
C SER A 67 -2.90 -0.86 -10.49
N ASP A 68 -2.64 -1.00 -11.80
CA ASP A 68 -1.65 -1.93 -12.36
C ASP A 68 -0.80 -1.24 -13.44
N PHE A 69 -0.15 -0.12 -13.11
CA PHE A 69 0.64 0.68 -14.05
C PHE A 69 1.74 -0.13 -14.78
N PHE A 70 2.38 -1.08 -14.09
CA PHE A 70 3.46 -1.91 -14.64
C PHE A 70 3.01 -3.27 -15.18
N ASN A 71 1.69 -3.52 -15.23
CA ASN A 71 1.10 -4.78 -15.70
C ASN A 71 1.65 -6.05 -14.99
N VAL A 72 1.95 -5.95 -13.68
CA VAL A 72 2.60 -7.02 -12.89
C VAL A 72 1.79 -8.32 -12.82
N LYS A 73 0.47 -8.27 -13.06
CA LYS A 73 -0.43 -9.42 -13.04
C LYS A 73 -0.09 -10.47 -14.10
N GLU A 74 0.49 -10.07 -15.23
CA GLU A 74 0.83 -11.00 -16.32
C GLU A 74 2.12 -11.78 -16.07
N LEU A 75 2.92 -11.38 -15.07
CA LEU A 75 4.21 -12.01 -14.77
C LEU A 75 4.07 -13.41 -14.16
N PHE A 76 2.94 -13.71 -13.54
CA PHE A 76 2.73 -14.98 -12.85
C PHE A 76 1.25 -15.44 -12.94
N SER A 77 1.04 -16.74 -12.77
CA SER A 77 -0.29 -17.35 -12.69
C SER A 77 -0.35 -18.28 -11.48
N VAL A 78 -1.55 -18.54 -10.93
CA VAL A 78 -1.72 -19.52 -9.85
C VAL A 78 -1.17 -20.90 -10.27
N LYS A 79 -1.32 -21.25 -11.55
CA LYS A 79 -0.75 -22.46 -12.12
C LYS A 79 0.78 -22.48 -12.06
N SER A 80 1.45 -21.36 -12.37
CA SER A 80 2.92 -21.30 -12.32
C SER A 80 3.44 -21.39 -10.88
N LEU A 81 2.74 -20.80 -9.91
CA LEU A 81 3.07 -20.93 -8.48
C LEU A 81 2.90 -22.38 -8.00
N PHE A 82 1.89 -23.08 -8.50
CA PHE A 82 1.66 -24.48 -8.20
C PHE A 82 2.78 -25.38 -8.76
N GLU A 83 3.16 -25.19 -10.03
CA GLU A 83 4.26 -25.92 -10.67
C GLU A 83 5.61 -25.66 -10.00
N ALA A 84 5.84 -24.43 -9.53
CA ALA A 84 7.02 -24.05 -8.74
C ALA A 84 7.00 -24.57 -7.29
N ARG A 85 5.96 -25.32 -6.88
CA ARG A 85 5.79 -25.91 -5.54
C ARG A 85 5.77 -24.90 -4.38
N VAL A 86 5.30 -23.68 -4.64
CA VAL A 86 5.21 -22.61 -3.62
C VAL A 86 4.21 -22.94 -2.50
N HIS A 87 3.22 -23.79 -2.79
CA HIS A 87 2.18 -24.19 -1.83
C HIS A 87 2.68 -25.13 -0.72
N LEU A 88 3.91 -25.64 -0.80
CA LEU A 88 4.45 -26.56 0.21
C LEU A 88 4.93 -25.78 1.43
N GLY A 89 4.26 -25.97 2.57
CA GLY A 89 4.65 -25.42 3.87
C GLY A 89 5.68 -26.30 4.59
N HIS A 90 5.77 -26.15 5.91
CA HIS A 90 6.56 -27.01 6.80
C HIS A 90 5.65 -28.06 7.47
N LYS A 91 6.22 -28.86 8.38
CA LYS A 91 5.42 -29.73 9.25
C LYS A 91 4.57 -28.90 10.22
N ALA A 92 3.39 -29.38 10.58
CA ALA A 92 2.46 -28.71 11.51
C ALA A 92 3.11 -28.30 12.84
N GLY A 93 4.06 -29.09 13.35
CA GLY A 93 4.77 -28.80 14.61
C GLY A 93 5.69 -27.57 14.54
N CYS A 94 6.11 -27.16 13.35
CA CYS A 94 6.93 -25.95 13.14
C CYS A 94 6.08 -24.74 12.75
N ARG A 95 4.74 -24.85 12.79
CA ARG A 95 3.82 -23.79 12.36
C ARG A 95 3.85 -22.61 13.34
N HIS A 96 3.95 -21.40 12.80
CA HIS A 96 3.81 -20.17 13.57
C HIS A 96 2.34 -19.74 13.67
N ARG A 97 1.90 -19.22 14.82
CA ARG A 97 0.49 -18.83 15.04
C ARG A 97 -0.02 -17.76 14.07
N PHE A 98 0.82 -16.80 13.69
CA PHE A 98 0.46 -15.77 12.69
C PHE A 98 0.40 -16.30 11.24
N MET A 99 0.86 -17.53 10.99
CA MET A 99 0.75 -18.15 9.67
C MET A 99 -0.54 -18.95 9.48
N GLU A 100 -1.31 -19.18 10.55
CA GLU A 100 -2.61 -19.87 10.49
C GLU A 100 -3.59 -19.32 9.44
N PRO A 101 -3.79 -18.00 9.25
CA PRO A 101 -4.74 -17.51 8.25
C PRO A 101 -4.29 -17.71 6.79
N TYR A 102 -2.99 -17.90 6.55
CA TYR A 102 -2.42 -18.10 5.20
C TYR A 102 -2.32 -19.59 4.82
N ILE A 103 -2.68 -20.49 5.74
CA ILE A 103 -2.62 -21.94 5.53
C ILE A 103 -3.99 -22.43 5.10
N PHE A 104 -4.04 -23.10 3.95
CA PHE A 104 -5.26 -23.71 3.42
C PHE A 104 -5.66 -24.96 4.22
N GLY A 105 -4.67 -25.77 4.61
CA GLY A 105 -4.91 -26.98 5.38
C GLY A 105 -3.64 -27.79 5.62
N ASN A 106 -3.80 -29.00 6.17
CA ASN A 106 -2.69 -29.93 6.40
C ASN A 106 -2.97 -31.28 5.74
N ARG A 107 -1.97 -31.83 5.05
CA ARG A 107 -2.00 -33.17 4.47
C ARG A 107 -0.78 -33.96 4.92
N LEU A 108 -1.01 -35.13 5.54
CA LEU A 108 0.06 -36.03 6.01
C LEU A 108 1.07 -35.34 6.96
N GLY A 109 0.61 -34.37 7.75
CA GLY A 109 1.45 -33.61 8.68
C GLY A 109 2.19 -32.43 8.03
N GLN A 110 2.08 -32.23 6.72
CA GLN A 110 2.63 -31.08 6.00
C GLN A 110 1.55 -30.01 5.79
N ASP A 111 1.87 -28.76 6.14
CA ASP A 111 0.99 -27.63 5.88
C ASP A 111 1.01 -27.24 4.41
N ILE A 112 -0.16 -26.84 3.90
CA ILE A 112 -0.37 -26.37 2.53
C ILE A 112 -0.76 -24.90 2.59
N ILE A 113 -0.01 -24.06 1.89
CA ILE A 113 -0.22 -22.61 1.82
C ILE A 113 -1.31 -22.30 0.79
N ASP A 114 -2.15 -21.32 1.10
CA ASP A 114 -3.18 -20.82 0.19
C ASP A 114 -2.56 -19.96 -0.92
N LEU A 115 -2.66 -20.45 -2.17
CA LEU A 115 -2.11 -19.77 -3.34
C LEU A 115 -2.93 -18.56 -3.78
N ASP A 116 -4.22 -18.50 -3.47
CA ASP A 116 -5.07 -17.36 -3.85
C ASP A 116 -4.65 -16.12 -3.05
N GLN A 117 -4.45 -16.30 -1.74
CA GLN A 117 -3.90 -15.26 -0.88
C GLN A 117 -2.46 -14.90 -1.25
N THR A 118 -1.64 -15.89 -1.58
CA THR A 118 -0.25 -15.68 -2.02
C THR A 118 -0.20 -14.84 -3.30
N ALA A 119 -1.06 -15.11 -4.27
CA ALA A 119 -1.13 -14.37 -5.53
C ALA A 119 -1.47 -12.90 -5.31
N LEU A 120 -2.45 -12.60 -4.44
CA LEU A 120 -2.83 -11.23 -4.09
C LEU A 120 -1.69 -10.48 -3.41
N ASN A 121 -1.06 -11.11 -2.41
CA ASN A 121 0.05 -10.51 -1.66
C ASN A 121 1.29 -10.29 -2.54
N LEU A 122 1.58 -11.25 -3.44
CA LEU A 122 2.67 -11.14 -4.39
C LEU A 122 2.46 -9.99 -5.38
N GLN A 123 1.22 -9.82 -5.87
CA GLN A 123 0.88 -8.72 -6.77
C GLN A 123 1.15 -7.36 -6.09
N LEU A 124 0.73 -7.20 -4.83
CA LEU A 124 0.97 -5.97 -4.06
C LEU A 124 2.46 -5.72 -3.84
N ALA A 125 3.23 -6.75 -3.48
CA ALA A 125 4.68 -6.65 -3.27
C ALA A 125 5.42 -6.26 -4.55
N LEU A 126 5.07 -6.87 -5.69
CA LEU A 126 5.66 -6.55 -6.99
C LEU A 126 5.31 -5.12 -7.42
N ASN A 127 4.06 -4.69 -7.23
CA ASN A 127 3.66 -3.33 -7.56
C ASN A 127 4.43 -2.30 -6.73
N PHE A 128 4.55 -2.54 -5.42
CA PHE A 128 5.35 -1.69 -4.53
C PHE A 128 6.82 -1.61 -4.97
N THR A 129 7.44 -2.76 -5.25
CA THR A 129 8.84 -2.84 -5.69
C THR A 129 9.05 -2.11 -7.01
N ALA A 130 8.11 -2.25 -7.96
CA ALA A 130 8.16 -1.55 -9.24
C ALA A 130 8.05 -0.03 -9.07
N HIS A 131 7.19 0.46 -8.17
CA HIS A 131 7.13 1.90 -7.84
C HIS A 131 8.42 2.41 -7.19
N VAL A 132 9.03 1.65 -6.28
CA VAL A 132 10.32 2.03 -5.66
C VAL A 132 11.43 2.10 -6.72
N ALA A 133 11.50 1.11 -7.61
CA ALA A 133 12.45 1.10 -8.72
C ALA A 133 12.23 2.28 -9.69
N TYR A 134 10.97 2.58 -10.03
CA TYR A 134 10.61 3.72 -10.88
C TYR A 134 11.07 5.06 -10.29
N ARG A 135 10.99 5.21 -8.96
CA ARG A 135 11.46 6.37 -8.21
C ARG A 135 12.98 6.39 -7.98
N LYS A 136 13.72 5.45 -8.56
CA LYS A 136 15.17 5.26 -8.37
C LYS A 136 15.55 5.06 -6.90
N GLY A 137 14.68 4.38 -6.14
CA GLY A 137 14.97 3.99 -4.75
C GLY A 137 15.99 2.86 -4.68
N ILE A 138 16.67 2.76 -3.54
CA ILE A 138 17.63 1.69 -3.26
C ILE A 138 16.86 0.45 -2.79
N ILE A 139 17.13 -0.71 -3.40
CA ILE A 139 16.55 -2.00 -3.03
C ILE A 139 17.70 -2.88 -2.52
N LEU A 140 17.50 -3.52 -1.36
CA LEU A 140 18.47 -4.43 -0.75
C LEU A 140 17.87 -5.82 -0.63
N PHE A 141 18.49 -6.81 -1.26
CA PHE A 141 18.14 -8.21 -1.10
C PHE A 141 18.86 -8.80 0.11
N VAL A 142 18.13 -9.52 0.96
CA VAL A 142 18.68 -10.16 2.16
C VAL A 142 18.29 -11.63 2.14
N SER A 143 19.29 -12.50 2.08
CA SER A 143 19.12 -13.94 2.25
C SER A 143 20.20 -14.48 3.19
N ARG A 144 19.84 -15.47 4.01
CA ARG A 144 20.77 -16.19 4.90
C ARG A 144 21.04 -17.62 4.43
N ASN A 145 20.33 -18.08 3.40
CA ASN A 145 20.45 -19.43 2.90
C ASN A 145 21.65 -19.53 1.95
N ARG A 146 22.66 -20.31 2.34
CA ARG A 146 23.86 -20.56 1.54
C ARG A 146 23.59 -21.31 0.22
N GLN A 147 22.43 -21.97 0.10
CA GLN A 147 22.06 -22.67 -1.14
C GLN A 147 21.81 -21.71 -2.31
N PHE A 148 21.36 -20.49 -2.02
CA PHE A 148 20.97 -19.51 -3.02
C PHE A 148 21.90 -18.30 -3.09
N SER A 149 22.93 -18.24 -2.23
CA SER A 149 23.82 -17.07 -2.14
C SER A 149 24.47 -16.70 -3.48
N HIS A 150 24.87 -17.68 -4.29
CA HIS A 150 25.46 -17.40 -5.61
C HIS A 150 24.42 -16.91 -6.64
N LEU A 151 23.16 -17.30 -6.51
CA LEU A 151 22.10 -16.82 -7.41
C LEU A 151 21.71 -15.40 -7.06
N ASP A 152 21.63 -15.07 -5.77
CA ASP A 152 21.29 -13.72 -5.31
C ASP A 152 22.37 -12.70 -5.75
N GLU A 153 23.64 -13.07 -5.62
CA GLU A 153 24.76 -12.24 -6.08
C GLU A 153 24.72 -12.04 -7.61
N PHE A 154 24.33 -13.06 -8.36
CA PHE A 154 24.16 -12.96 -9.81
C PHE A 154 23.00 -12.03 -10.20
N ILE A 155 21.89 -12.05 -9.45
CA ILE A 155 20.73 -11.17 -9.69
C ILE A 155 21.13 -9.70 -9.45
N ASP A 156 21.86 -9.41 -8.37
CA ASP A 156 22.35 -8.06 -8.07
C ASP A 156 23.31 -7.56 -9.15
N MET A 157 24.27 -8.39 -9.57
CA MET A 157 25.24 -8.05 -10.61
C MET A 157 24.60 -7.85 -11.99
N GLY A 158 23.57 -8.64 -12.31
CA GLY A 158 22.80 -8.51 -13.55
C GLY A 158 22.08 -7.16 -13.67
N SER A 159 21.63 -6.59 -12.55
CA SER A 159 21.03 -5.26 -12.51
C SER A 159 22.07 -4.15 -12.77
N LEU A 160 23.24 -4.25 -12.13
CA LEU A 160 24.36 -3.31 -12.30
C LEU A 160 24.95 -3.33 -13.72
N SER A 161 25.04 -4.50 -14.36
CA SER A 161 25.60 -4.62 -15.71
C SER A 161 24.69 -4.02 -16.80
N ARG A 162 23.36 -4.09 -16.64
CA ARG A 162 22.41 -3.45 -17.56
C ARG A 162 22.44 -1.92 -17.44
N ASP A 163 22.56 -1.38 -16.23
CA ASP A 163 22.70 0.06 -16.00
C ASP A 163 24.05 0.63 -16.48
N LEU A 164 25.15 -0.13 -16.35
CA LEU A 164 26.46 0.24 -16.91
C LEU A 164 26.50 0.12 -18.44
N CYS A 165 25.78 -0.82 -19.04
CA CYS A 165 25.70 -0.99 -20.49
C CYS A 165 24.86 0.11 -21.16
N LEU A 166 23.77 0.56 -20.53
CA LEU A 166 22.96 1.69 -21.02
C LEU A 166 23.65 3.05 -20.86
N LYS A 167 24.48 3.25 -19.83
CA LYS A 167 25.25 4.49 -19.63
C LYS A 167 26.48 4.64 -20.54
N ARG A 168 26.88 3.60 -21.28
CA ARG A 168 28.02 3.63 -22.23
C ARG A 168 27.60 3.81 -23.69
N LYS A 169 26.31 3.96 -23.97
CA LYS A 169 25.74 4.07 -25.34
C LYS A 169 25.11 5.43 -25.66
N LEU A 170 25.43 6.46 -24.87
CA LEU A 170 25.18 7.87 -25.18
C LEU A 170 26.51 8.61 -25.30
#